data_AF-A0A964AAB6-F1
#
_entry.id   AF-A0A964AAB6-F1
#
_cell.length_a   1.000
_cell.length_b   1.000
_cell.length_c   1.000
_cell.angle_alpha   90.00
_cell.angle_beta   90.00
_cell.angle_gamma   90.00
#
_symmetry.space_group_name_H-M   'P 1'
#
loop_
_entity.id
_entity.type
_entity.pdbx_description
1 polymer ?
#
loop_
_entity_poly.entity_id
_entity_poly.type
_entity_poly.pdbx_seq_one_letter_code
_entity_poly.pdbx_strand_id
1 'polypeptide(L)'
;MELEKLSKKAPFPFLVANLVDAQSGEPIFGDHRVIERGGVKVGVFGVTLEAVPATPTYDRGAPWRVTDTEAAAKAQVAALKGEGAQVIVALAHLPDRELDDLARNVPGIDFILGGNDTGMQEHPRHVADAFIATAFSKGKYLSLFNLHLWKDKAPTGPFADRFERAGLEKQMEQLEAQIGSYETIAEAREKSEREAAQKSPEPGGVTSRRAAGAGSEFYRNQIVRLRTEKAQLEARIEDGAKVDPDANYFAYDLVPAGKTIEDDPAIGKAVEAFRKKYPKAPGH
;
A
#
# COMPACT_ATOMS: atom_id res chain seq x y z
N MET A 1 8.48 19.11 17.93
CA MET A 1 8.36 19.05 16.45
C MET A 1 6.96 19.51 15.99
N GLU A 2 6.75 19.97 14.75
CA GLU A 2 5.40 20.38 14.27
C GLU A 2 4.40 19.20 14.27
N LEU A 3 4.88 17.99 13.96
CA LEU A 3 4.09 16.75 13.97
C LEU A 3 3.56 16.39 15.38
N GLU A 4 4.34 16.66 16.44
CA GLU A 4 3.86 16.50 17.83
C GLU A 4 2.75 17.50 18.20
N LYS A 5 2.75 18.70 17.63
CA LYS A 5 1.65 19.64 17.85
C LYS A 5 0.38 19.16 17.14
N LEU A 6 0.51 18.59 15.95
CA LEU A 6 -0.59 18.00 15.21
C LEU A 6 -1.15 16.77 15.93
N SER A 7 -0.30 15.88 16.43
CA SER A 7 -0.74 14.68 17.16
C SER A 7 -1.55 15.04 18.41
N LYS A 8 -1.16 16.09 19.14
CA LYS A 8 -1.91 16.59 20.31
C LYS A 8 -3.28 17.20 19.98
N LYS A 9 -3.49 17.64 18.73
CA LYS A 9 -4.76 18.24 18.26
C LYS A 9 -5.67 17.22 17.58
N ALA A 10 -5.13 16.09 17.13
CA ALA A 10 -5.90 15.08 16.42
C ALA A 10 -6.90 14.40 17.38
N PRO A 11 -8.13 14.10 16.93
CA PRO A 11 -9.11 13.36 17.73
C PRO A 11 -8.80 11.85 17.79
N PHE A 12 -7.66 11.42 17.24
CA PHE A 12 -7.21 10.04 17.15
C PHE A 12 -5.72 9.95 17.52
N PRO A 13 -5.27 8.80 18.06
CA PRO A 13 -3.87 8.62 18.43
C PRO A 13 -3.00 8.45 17.19
N PHE A 14 -1.75 8.90 17.30
CA PHE A 14 -0.69 8.57 16.33
C PHE A 14 0.04 7.33 16.86
N LEU A 15 0.13 6.28 16.06
CA LEU A 15 0.84 5.03 16.39
C LEU A 15 2.00 4.84 15.42
N VAL A 16 3.24 4.88 15.91
CA VAL A 16 4.47 4.67 15.14
C VAL A 16 5.53 4.06 16.05
N ALA A 17 5.53 2.73 16.18
CA ALA A 17 6.38 1.99 17.11
C ALA A 17 7.88 2.10 16.80
N ASN A 18 8.25 2.27 15.54
CA ASN A 18 9.64 2.34 15.11
C ASN A 18 10.16 3.77 14.93
N LEU A 19 9.41 4.81 15.31
CA LEU A 19 9.89 6.19 15.34
C LEU A 19 10.13 6.62 16.79
N VAL A 20 11.39 6.62 17.20
CA VAL A 20 11.78 6.75 18.61
C VAL A 20 12.62 7.98 18.87
N ASP A 21 12.56 8.49 20.09
CA ASP A 21 13.50 9.49 20.58
C ASP A 21 14.93 8.91 20.58
N ALA A 22 15.89 9.68 20.07
CA ALA A 22 17.25 9.18 19.88
C ALA A 22 18.00 8.92 21.21
N GLN A 23 17.59 9.58 22.30
CA GLN A 23 18.21 9.46 23.62
C GLN A 23 17.56 8.37 24.45
N SER A 24 16.23 8.38 24.58
CA SER A 24 15.52 7.40 25.41
C SER A 24 15.29 6.06 24.69
N GLY A 25 15.15 6.08 23.36
CA GLY A 25 14.72 4.91 22.59
C GLY A 25 13.22 4.64 22.67
N GLU A 26 12.45 5.50 23.34
CA GLU A 26 11.00 5.37 23.46
C GLU A 26 10.28 5.91 22.21
N PRO A 27 9.14 5.34 21.80
CA PRO A 27 8.30 5.90 20.75
C PRO A 27 7.95 7.37 21.00
N ILE A 28 8.09 8.21 19.98
CA ILE A 28 7.76 9.66 20.08
C ILE A 28 6.25 9.89 20.17
N PHE A 29 5.51 8.98 19.55
CA PHE A 29 4.05 8.93 19.60
C PHE A 29 3.62 7.71 20.42
N GLY A 30 2.42 7.17 20.19
CA GLY A 30 2.10 5.82 20.68
C GLY A 30 2.75 4.76 19.80
N ASP A 31 2.77 3.53 20.26
CA ASP A 31 3.24 2.35 19.53
C ASP A 31 2.06 1.43 19.14
N HIS A 32 1.21 1.10 20.10
CA HIS A 32 0.03 0.26 19.93
C HIS A 32 -1.17 0.69 20.79
N ARG A 33 -2.31 0.05 20.53
CA ARG A 33 -3.56 0.13 21.28
C ARG A 33 -4.26 -1.22 21.27
N VAL A 34 -4.86 -1.60 22.39
CA VAL A 34 -5.89 -2.65 22.42
C VAL A 34 -7.27 -2.02 22.43
N ILE A 35 -8.13 -2.45 21.52
CA ILE A 35 -9.51 -1.99 21.35
C ILE A 35 -10.43 -3.18 21.54
N GLU A 36 -11.35 -3.10 22.50
CA GLU A 36 -12.35 -4.15 22.70
C GLU A 36 -13.66 -3.82 21.97
N ARG A 37 -14.14 -4.74 21.15
CA ARG A 37 -15.44 -4.64 20.44
C ARG A 37 -16.11 -5.99 20.39
N GLY A 38 -17.38 -6.06 20.81
CA GLY A 38 -18.14 -7.32 20.78
C GLY A 38 -17.52 -8.45 21.60
N GLY A 39 -16.76 -8.13 22.67
CA GLY A 39 -16.03 -9.11 23.48
C GLY A 39 -14.72 -9.61 22.86
N VAL A 40 -14.29 -9.02 21.74
CA VAL A 40 -13.02 -9.34 21.06
C VAL A 40 -12.02 -8.22 21.29
N LYS A 41 -10.81 -8.57 21.71
CA LYS A 41 -9.70 -7.64 21.86
C LYS A 41 -8.90 -7.56 20.57
N VAL A 42 -8.93 -6.41 19.92
CA VAL A 42 -8.17 -6.12 18.70
C VAL A 42 -6.96 -5.27 19.07
N GLY A 43 -5.76 -5.82 18.88
CA GLY A 43 -4.51 -5.10 18.99
C GLY A 43 -4.20 -4.37 17.68
N VAL A 44 -3.84 -3.10 17.77
CA VAL A 44 -3.47 -2.27 16.61
C VAL A 44 -2.13 -1.63 16.92
N PHE A 45 -1.14 -1.78 16.04
CA PHE A 45 0.15 -1.08 16.13
C PHE A 45 0.50 -0.41 14.82
N GLY A 46 1.39 0.59 14.86
CA GLY A 46 1.83 1.31 13.67
C GLY A 46 3.32 1.21 13.40
N VAL A 47 3.72 1.18 12.13
CA VAL A 47 5.12 1.26 11.69
C VAL A 47 5.26 2.14 10.43
N THR A 48 6.43 2.73 10.26
CA THR A 48 6.75 3.59 9.10
C THR A 48 8.03 3.12 8.43
N LEU A 49 8.20 3.42 7.14
CA LEU A 49 9.42 3.10 6.41
C LEU A 49 10.66 3.70 7.08
N GLU A 50 11.77 2.99 6.98
CA GLU A 50 13.08 3.52 7.34
C GLU A 50 13.35 4.77 6.49
N ALA A 51 13.84 5.83 7.13
CA ALA A 51 14.17 7.06 6.41
C ALA A 51 15.19 6.73 5.32
N VAL A 52 14.88 7.12 4.07
CA VAL A 52 15.77 6.88 2.94
C VAL A 52 17.12 7.54 3.25
N PRO A 53 18.25 6.79 3.26
CA PRO A 53 19.59 7.34 3.52
C PRO A 53 20.01 8.45 2.52
N ALA A 54 19.26 8.63 1.43
CA ALA A 54 19.52 9.58 0.36
C ALA A 54 19.33 11.06 0.75
N THR A 55 18.80 11.35 1.94
CA THR A 55 18.84 12.71 2.50
C THR A 55 19.68 12.75 3.79
N PRO A 56 21.02 12.71 3.67
CA PRO A 56 21.95 12.68 4.82
C PRO A 56 21.94 13.93 5.71
N THR A 57 21.04 14.88 5.45
CA THR A 57 20.84 16.12 6.21
C THR A 57 19.74 16.02 7.27
N TYR A 58 18.83 15.03 7.24
CA TYR A 58 17.75 14.93 8.24
C TYR A 58 18.18 14.22 9.53
N ASP A 59 19.04 13.20 9.46
CA ASP A 59 19.34 12.35 10.63
C ASP A 59 20.56 12.79 11.46
N ARG A 60 21.44 13.66 10.91
CA ARG A 60 22.61 14.13 11.67
C ARG A 60 22.20 15.14 12.72
N GLY A 61 21.97 14.65 13.94
CA GLY A 61 21.62 15.46 15.11
C GLY A 61 20.11 15.64 15.32
N ALA A 62 19.27 14.87 14.63
CA ALA A 62 17.85 14.82 14.96
C ALA A 62 17.65 14.23 16.36
N PRO A 63 16.69 14.74 17.15
CA PRO A 63 16.34 14.15 18.44
C PRO A 63 15.57 12.83 18.30
N TRP A 64 15.49 12.27 17.08
CA TRP A 64 14.70 11.10 16.74
C TRP A 64 15.44 10.21 15.76
N ARG A 65 15.07 8.93 15.72
CA ARG A 65 15.54 7.96 14.72
C ARG A 65 14.42 6.99 14.36
N VAL A 66 14.50 6.42 13.17
CA VAL A 66 13.67 5.28 12.78
C VAL A 66 14.46 4.01 13.04
N THR A 67 13.92 3.08 13.82
CA THR A 67 14.53 1.77 14.10
C THR A 67 14.06 0.73 13.10
N ASP A 68 14.71 -0.44 13.12
CA ASP A 68 14.34 -1.60 12.31
C ASP A 68 12.84 -1.91 12.44
N THR A 69 12.18 -1.95 11.28
CA THR A 69 10.72 -2.08 11.18
C THR A 69 10.23 -3.44 11.68
N GLU A 70 10.91 -4.52 11.33
CA GLU A 70 10.51 -5.87 11.70
C GLU A 70 10.73 -6.15 13.18
N ALA A 71 11.84 -5.69 13.75
CA ALA A 71 12.15 -5.82 15.16
C ALA A 71 11.13 -5.08 16.02
N ALA A 72 10.76 -3.85 15.63
CA ALA A 72 9.69 -3.11 16.29
C ALA A 72 8.36 -3.86 16.18
N ALA A 73 7.98 -4.32 14.99
CA ALA A 73 6.74 -5.07 14.81
C ALA A 73 6.69 -6.38 15.62
N LYS A 74 7.79 -7.14 15.68
CA LYS A 74 7.90 -8.35 16.53
C LYS A 74 7.66 -8.03 18.01
N ALA A 75 8.25 -6.93 18.51
CA ALA A 75 8.03 -6.48 19.88
C ALA A 75 6.57 -6.10 20.13
N GLN A 76 5.92 -5.41 19.19
CA GLN A 76 4.51 -5.01 19.29
C GLN A 76 3.56 -6.21 19.25
N VAL A 77 3.81 -7.19 18.38
CA VAL A 77 3.04 -8.45 18.36
C VAL A 77 3.15 -9.18 19.70
N ALA A 78 4.35 -9.27 20.28
CA ALA A 78 4.56 -9.89 21.58
C ALA A 78 3.83 -9.15 22.70
N ALA A 79 3.91 -7.82 22.73
CA ALA A 79 3.23 -6.97 23.72
C ALA A 79 1.70 -7.12 23.63
N LEU A 80 1.13 -7.00 22.43
CA LEU A 80 -0.30 -7.13 22.19
C LEU A 80 -0.83 -8.51 22.56
N LYS A 81 -0.11 -9.58 22.24
CA LYS A 81 -0.46 -10.94 22.69
C LYS A 81 -0.43 -11.05 24.22
N GLY A 82 0.55 -10.43 24.88
CA GLY A 82 0.63 -10.35 26.35
C GLY A 82 -0.56 -9.62 26.99
N GLU A 83 -1.13 -8.64 26.30
CA GLU A 83 -2.35 -7.92 26.72
C GLU A 83 -3.66 -8.66 26.39
N GLY A 84 -3.55 -9.82 25.75
CA GLY A 84 -4.66 -10.68 25.36
C GLY A 84 -5.36 -10.23 24.08
N ALA A 85 -4.68 -9.51 23.19
CA ALA A 85 -5.18 -9.28 21.84
C ALA A 85 -5.39 -10.62 21.12
N GLN A 86 -6.56 -10.76 20.51
CA GLN A 86 -7.01 -11.96 19.79
C GLN A 86 -6.89 -11.77 18.27
N VAL A 87 -6.97 -10.52 17.82
CA VAL A 87 -6.73 -10.11 16.44
C VAL A 87 -5.69 -9.00 16.46
N ILE A 88 -4.66 -9.08 15.62
CA ILE A 88 -3.59 -8.10 15.52
C ILE A 88 -3.57 -7.46 14.14
N VAL A 89 -3.67 -6.13 14.12
CA VAL A 89 -3.67 -5.31 12.92
C VAL A 89 -2.43 -4.41 12.91
N ALA A 90 -1.65 -4.47 11.83
CA ALA A 90 -0.54 -3.56 11.58
C ALA A 90 -1.01 -2.41 10.68
N LEU A 91 -0.76 -1.17 11.10
CA LEU A 91 -0.88 0.03 10.26
C LEU A 91 0.52 0.35 9.71
N ALA A 92 0.78 0.03 8.45
CA ALA A 92 2.13 0.02 7.90
C ALA A 92 2.29 1.03 6.77
N HIS A 93 3.05 2.10 6.99
CA HIS A 93 3.43 3.04 5.94
C HIS A 93 4.73 2.59 5.26
N LEU A 94 4.66 1.48 4.52
CA LEU A 94 5.80 0.80 3.88
C LEU A 94 5.52 0.55 2.39
N PRO A 95 6.55 0.52 1.53
CA PRO A 95 6.41 0.01 0.16
C PRO A 95 5.84 -1.41 0.11
N ASP A 96 5.17 -1.79 -0.98
CA ASP A 96 4.48 -3.09 -1.13
C ASP A 96 5.40 -4.28 -0.85
N ARG A 97 6.66 -4.20 -1.27
CA ARG A 97 7.66 -5.24 -1.00
C ARG A 97 7.93 -5.41 0.49
N GLU A 98 8.04 -4.31 1.22
CA GLU A 98 8.30 -4.33 2.67
C GLU A 98 7.05 -4.76 3.45
N LEU A 99 5.84 -4.55 2.93
CA LEU A 99 4.61 -5.14 3.50
C LEU A 99 4.65 -6.67 3.43
N ASP A 100 5.14 -7.23 2.32
CA ASP A 100 5.28 -8.68 2.17
C ASP A 100 6.36 -9.25 3.10
N ASP A 101 7.49 -8.55 3.20
CA ASP A 101 8.58 -8.95 4.09
C ASP A 101 8.12 -8.90 5.55
N LEU A 102 7.38 -7.85 5.94
CA LEU A 102 6.74 -7.75 7.26
C LEU A 102 5.81 -8.94 7.54
N ALA A 103 4.94 -9.29 6.58
CA ALA A 103 4.02 -10.42 6.72
C ALA A 103 4.75 -11.76 6.89
N ARG A 104 5.83 -12.01 6.12
CA ARG A 104 6.61 -13.26 6.19
C ARG A 104 7.44 -13.34 7.46
N ASN A 105 8.03 -12.24 7.88
CA ASN A 105 9.06 -12.22 8.92
C ASN A 105 8.50 -11.95 10.33
N VAL A 106 7.25 -11.50 10.44
CA VAL A 106 6.59 -11.16 11.71
C VAL A 106 5.31 -11.98 11.89
N PRO A 107 5.42 -13.27 12.26
CA PRO A 107 4.25 -14.12 12.44
C PRO A 107 3.38 -13.65 13.62
N GLY A 108 2.06 -13.77 13.44
CA GLY A 108 1.06 -13.35 14.42
C GLY A 108 0.43 -11.98 14.17
N ILE A 109 0.72 -11.35 13.03
CA ILE A 109 -0.11 -10.29 12.47
C ILE A 109 -1.21 -10.96 11.63
N ASP A 110 -2.48 -10.61 11.86
CA ASP A 110 -3.60 -11.15 11.08
C ASP A 110 -3.88 -10.28 9.84
N PHE A 111 -3.81 -8.95 10.02
CA PHE A 111 -4.13 -7.98 8.97
C PHE A 111 -3.08 -6.87 8.90
N ILE A 112 -2.68 -6.51 7.68
CA ILE A 112 -1.79 -5.38 7.41
C ILE A 112 -2.56 -4.37 6.56
N LEU A 113 -2.77 -3.18 7.10
CA LEU A 113 -3.30 -2.04 6.37
C LEU A 113 -2.11 -1.19 5.89
N GLY A 114 -1.75 -1.41 4.63
CA GLY A 114 -0.62 -0.77 3.97
C GLY A 114 -0.93 0.64 3.48
N GLY A 115 0.11 1.46 3.43
CA GLY A 115 0.14 2.77 2.80
C GLY A 115 1.43 3.00 2.00
N ASN A 116 1.81 4.25 1.76
CA ASN A 116 2.97 4.67 0.95
C ASN A 116 2.80 4.48 -0.57
N ASP A 117 2.58 3.25 -1.02
CA ASP A 117 2.31 2.98 -2.43
C ASP A 117 0.87 3.35 -2.79
N THR A 118 0.66 3.68 -4.07
CA THR A 118 -0.64 4.12 -4.60
C THR A 118 -1.25 3.08 -5.53
N GLY A 119 -0.85 1.81 -5.39
CA GLY A 119 -1.46 0.70 -6.12
C GLY A 119 -2.92 0.54 -5.72
N MET A 120 -3.78 0.22 -6.69
CA MET A 120 -5.17 -0.16 -6.40
C MET A 120 -5.21 -1.67 -6.20
N GLN A 121 -5.67 -2.10 -5.03
CA GLN A 121 -5.76 -3.51 -4.68
C GLN A 121 -7.23 -3.86 -4.38
N GLU A 122 -7.88 -4.48 -5.36
CA GLU A 122 -9.32 -4.81 -5.29
C GLU A 122 -9.65 -5.89 -4.26
N HIS A 123 -8.67 -6.72 -3.90
CA HIS A 123 -8.82 -7.79 -2.91
C HIS A 123 -7.55 -7.93 -2.07
N PRO A 124 -7.62 -8.35 -0.79
CA PRO A 124 -6.43 -8.49 0.04
C PRO A 124 -5.47 -9.55 -0.52
N ARG A 125 -4.17 -9.26 -0.45
CA ARG A 125 -3.13 -10.23 -0.75
C ARG A 125 -2.91 -11.07 0.50
N HIS A 126 -2.82 -12.38 0.33
CA HIS A 126 -2.52 -13.29 1.43
C HIS A 126 -1.03 -13.66 1.37
N VAL A 127 -0.28 -13.27 2.39
CA VAL A 127 1.16 -13.53 2.48
C VAL A 127 1.45 -14.13 3.85
N ALA A 128 2.03 -15.34 3.85
CA ALA A 128 2.14 -16.16 5.05
C ALA A 128 0.76 -16.32 5.72
N ASP A 129 0.59 -15.86 6.95
CA ASP A 129 -0.67 -15.93 7.70
C ASP A 129 -1.46 -14.61 7.68
N ALA A 130 -0.95 -13.56 7.03
CA ALA A 130 -1.49 -12.20 7.09
C ALA A 130 -2.19 -11.77 5.80
N PHE A 131 -3.28 -11.02 5.96
CA PHE A 131 -3.99 -10.38 4.85
C PHE A 131 -3.59 -8.91 4.72
N ILE A 132 -3.03 -8.55 3.56
CA ILE A 132 -2.53 -7.20 3.26
C ILE A 132 -3.53 -6.49 2.36
N ALA A 133 -3.95 -5.27 2.73
CA ALA A 133 -4.74 -4.40 1.86
C ALA A 133 -4.24 -2.96 1.88
N THR A 134 -4.43 -2.27 0.75
CA THR A 134 -4.11 -0.86 0.56
C THR A 134 -5.33 -0.11 0.02
N ALA A 135 -5.58 1.09 0.52
CA ALA A 135 -6.77 1.89 0.19
C ALA A 135 -6.49 2.99 -0.85
N PHE A 136 -5.63 2.68 -1.84
CA PHE A 136 -5.21 3.62 -2.88
C PHE A 136 -4.69 4.94 -2.29
N SER A 137 -4.98 6.08 -2.94
CA SER A 137 -4.52 7.41 -2.52
C SER A 137 -5.63 8.46 -2.50
N LYS A 138 -5.34 9.56 -1.78
CA LYS A 138 -6.16 10.79 -1.74
C LYS A 138 -7.58 10.58 -1.18
N GLY A 139 -7.76 9.58 -0.34
CA GLY A 139 -9.05 9.27 0.29
C GLY A 139 -10.14 8.82 -0.69
N LYS A 140 -9.78 8.41 -1.91
CA LYS A 140 -10.72 8.01 -2.95
C LYS A 140 -11.44 6.70 -2.63
N TYR A 141 -10.81 5.85 -1.83
CA TYR A 141 -11.31 4.54 -1.48
C TYR A 141 -11.18 4.28 0.02
N LEU A 142 -12.02 3.38 0.51
CA LEU A 142 -12.03 2.86 1.86
C LEU A 142 -11.92 1.33 1.78
N SER A 143 -10.88 0.77 2.40
CA SER A 143 -10.77 -0.67 2.61
C SER A 143 -11.60 -1.08 3.82
N LEU A 144 -12.60 -1.93 3.61
CA LEU A 144 -13.47 -2.46 4.65
C LEU A 144 -13.19 -3.94 4.87
N PHE A 145 -12.76 -4.29 6.09
CA PHE A 145 -12.70 -5.68 6.55
C PHE A 145 -13.86 -5.95 7.51
N ASN A 146 -14.72 -6.88 7.14
CA ASN A 146 -15.81 -7.37 7.98
C ASN A 146 -15.42 -8.73 8.55
N LEU A 147 -15.12 -8.78 9.85
CA LEU A 147 -14.73 -10.01 10.54
C LEU A 147 -15.97 -10.78 11.00
N HIS A 148 -16.04 -12.06 10.64
CA HIS A 148 -17.10 -12.98 11.01
C HIS A 148 -16.53 -14.09 11.88
N LEU A 149 -17.01 -14.14 13.13
CA LEU A 149 -16.50 -15.00 14.18
C LEU A 149 -17.57 -15.99 14.63
N TRP A 150 -17.21 -17.26 14.74
CA TRP A 150 -18.09 -18.29 15.25
C TRP A 150 -18.12 -18.25 16.78
N LYS A 151 -19.31 -18.37 17.36
CA LYS A 151 -19.52 -18.25 18.81
C LYS A 151 -18.78 -19.31 19.62
N ASP A 152 -18.61 -20.49 19.05
CA ASP A 152 -17.98 -21.67 19.64
C ASP A 152 -16.50 -21.81 19.27
N LYS A 153 -15.93 -20.84 18.54
CA LYS A 153 -14.51 -20.80 18.21
C LYS A 153 -13.81 -19.64 18.90
N ALA A 154 -12.51 -19.80 19.15
CA ALA A 154 -11.69 -18.69 19.60
C ALA A 154 -11.72 -17.59 18.53
N PRO A 155 -11.82 -16.29 18.90
CA PRO A 155 -11.87 -15.18 17.95
C PRO A 155 -10.46 -14.81 17.45
N THR A 156 -9.67 -15.83 17.13
CA THR A 156 -8.28 -15.73 16.67
C THR A 156 -8.18 -16.27 15.24
N GLY A 157 -7.08 -15.94 14.57
CA GLY A 157 -6.73 -16.55 13.29
C GLY A 157 -6.39 -18.05 13.38
N PRO A 158 -6.13 -18.70 12.23
CA PRO A 158 -6.13 -18.08 10.89
C PRO A 158 -7.55 -17.77 10.41
N PHE A 159 -7.69 -16.64 9.71
CA PHE A 159 -8.95 -16.26 9.08
C PHE A 159 -9.04 -16.83 7.67
N ALA A 160 -10.20 -17.36 7.31
CA ALA A 160 -10.52 -17.76 5.95
C ALA A 160 -10.89 -16.55 5.09
N ASP A 161 -10.41 -16.54 3.85
CA ASP A 161 -10.89 -15.65 2.80
C ASP A 161 -11.88 -16.41 1.91
N ARG A 162 -13.18 -16.23 2.16
CA ARG A 162 -14.24 -16.90 1.37
C ARG A 162 -14.47 -16.26 0.01
N PHE A 163 -13.92 -15.07 -0.22
CA PHE A 163 -14.17 -14.26 -1.40
C PHE A 163 -12.93 -14.09 -2.26
N GLU A 164 -11.81 -14.70 -1.90
CA GLU A 164 -10.53 -14.66 -2.61
C GLU A 164 -10.73 -14.86 -4.10
N ARG A 165 -11.34 -15.98 -4.50
CA ARG A 165 -11.58 -16.28 -5.91
C ARG A 165 -12.32 -15.17 -6.64
N ALA A 166 -13.45 -14.71 -6.09
CA ALA A 166 -14.25 -13.65 -6.71
C ALA A 166 -13.48 -12.32 -6.80
N GLY A 167 -12.69 -11.99 -5.78
CA GLY A 167 -11.82 -10.81 -5.76
C GLY A 167 -10.69 -10.89 -6.79
N LEU A 168 -10.04 -12.06 -6.92
CA LEU A 168 -9.00 -12.30 -7.92
C LEU A 168 -9.56 -12.26 -9.35
N GLU A 169 -10.74 -12.83 -9.60
CA GLU A 169 -11.44 -12.76 -10.89
C GLU A 169 -11.73 -11.30 -11.29
N LYS A 170 -12.19 -10.47 -10.35
CA LYS A 170 -12.41 -9.03 -10.57
C LYS A 170 -11.10 -8.28 -10.86
N GLN A 171 -10.03 -8.59 -10.14
CA GLN A 171 -8.71 -7.98 -10.40
C GLN A 171 -8.19 -8.36 -11.79
N MET A 172 -8.39 -9.61 -12.22
CA MET A 172 -8.05 -10.04 -13.58
C MET A 172 -8.84 -9.27 -14.65
N GLU A 173 -10.14 -9.06 -14.48
CA GLU A 173 -10.97 -8.28 -15.41
C GLU A 173 -10.43 -6.85 -15.59
N GLN A 174 -9.96 -6.23 -14.51
CA GLN A 174 -9.36 -4.89 -14.57
C GLN A 174 -8.00 -4.88 -15.24
N LEU A 175 -7.15 -5.88 -14.97
CA LEU A 175 -5.88 -6.03 -15.67
C LEU A 175 -6.12 -6.20 -17.18
N GLU A 176 -7.12 -6.99 -17.58
CA GLU A 176 -7.50 -7.14 -18.99
C GLU A 176 -7.95 -5.82 -19.61
N ALA A 177 -8.82 -5.05 -18.93
CA ALA A 177 -9.25 -3.74 -19.40
C ALA A 177 -8.06 -2.76 -19.53
N GLN A 178 -7.13 -2.78 -18.58
CA GLN A 178 -5.93 -1.94 -18.60
C GLN A 178 -4.96 -2.34 -19.71
N ILE A 179 -4.75 -3.65 -19.92
CA ILE A 179 -3.96 -4.19 -21.04
C ILE A 179 -4.53 -3.71 -22.37
N GLY A 180 -5.84 -3.86 -22.59
CA GLY A 180 -6.49 -3.40 -23.83
C GLY A 180 -6.37 -1.88 -24.05
N SER A 181 -6.46 -1.08 -22.98
CA SER A 181 -6.21 0.36 -23.05
C SER A 181 -4.77 0.68 -23.46
N TYR A 182 -3.77 -0.03 -22.91
CA TYR A 182 -2.37 0.19 -23.25
C TYR A 182 -2.02 -0.32 -24.65
N GLU A 183 -2.64 -1.42 -25.11
CA GLU A 183 -2.49 -1.91 -26.48
C GLU A 183 -2.97 -0.86 -27.49
N THR A 184 -4.16 -0.29 -27.26
CA THR A 184 -4.71 0.78 -28.09
C THR A 184 -3.78 2.01 -28.16
N ILE A 185 -3.21 2.42 -27.02
CA ILE A 185 -2.28 3.56 -26.97
C ILE A 185 -0.95 3.22 -27.66
N ALA A 186 -0.42 2.02 -27.43
CA ALA A 186 0.83 1.57 -28.04
C ALA A 186 0.72 1.55 -29.56
N GLU A 187 -0.34 0.96 -30.11
CA GLU A 187 -0.59 0.92 -31.56
C GLU A 187 -0.69 2.33 -32.17
N ALA A 188 -1.42 3.24 -31.53
CA ALA A 188 -1.54 4.62 -31.98
C ALA A 188 -0.18 5.36 -31.98
N ARG A 189 0.65 5.12 -30.95
CA ARG A 189 2.00 5.69 -30.84
C ARG A 189 2.94 5.12 -31.89
N GLU A 190 2.93 3.80 -32.09
CA GLU A 190 3.74 3.15 -33.13
C GLU A 190 3.41 3.68 -34.53
N LYS A 191 2.12 3.85 -34.82
CA LYS A 191 1.69 4.41 -36.11
C LYS A 191 2.22 5.83 -36.28
N SER A 192 2.08 6.69 -35.26
CA SER A 192 2.62 8.05 -35.28
C SER A 192 4.15 8.08 -35.42
N GLU A 193 4.86 7.18 -34.76
CA GLU A 193 6.32 7.06 -34.82
C GLU A 193 6.79 6.61 -36.21
N ARG A 194 6.10 5.63 -36.82
CA ARG A 194 6.35 5.18 -38.20
C ARG A 194 6.08 6.28 -39.23
N GLU A 195 4.96 7.00 -39.10
CA GLU A 195 4.63 8.13 -39.98
C GLU A 195 5.63 9.29 -39.85
N ALA A 196 6.14 9.55 -38.65
CA ALA A 196 7.19 10.55 -38.43
C ALA A 196 8.53 10.10 -39.02
N ALA A 197 8.90 8.83 -38.89
CA ALA A 197 10.13 8.28 -39.48
C ALA A 197 10.10 8.26 -41.02
N GLN A 198 8.92 8.20 -41.63
CA GLN A 198 8.75 8.25 -43.09
C GLN A 198 8.78 9.68 -43.66
N LYS A 199 8.60 10.72 -42.83
CA LYS A 199 8.73 12.12 -43.23
C LYS A 199 10.17 12.58 -42.99
N SER A 200 10.97 12.73 -44.05
CA SER A 200 12.34 13.27 -43.95
C SER A 200 12.35 14.64 -43.23
N PRO A 201 13.37 14.94 -42.41
CA PRO A 201 13.42 16.22 -41.71
C PRO A 201 13.64 17.36 -42.70
N GLU A 202 12.76 18.37 -42.70
CA GLU A 202 13.03 19.63 -43.40
C GLU A 202 14.21 20.36 -42.74
N PRO A 203 15.21 20.82 -43.52
CA PRO A 203 16.32 21.58 -42.96
C PRO A 203 15.83 22.98 -42.55
N GLY A 204 15.74 23.23 -41.24
CA GLY A 204 15.63 24.60 -40.71
C GLY A 204 14.48 24.88 -39.73
N GLY A 205 13.62 23.91 -39.42
CA GLY A 205 12.53 24.12 -38.45
C GLY A 205 12.98 23.91 -37.01
N VAL A 206 13.05 24.97 -36.21
CA VAL A 206 13.13 24.88 -34.75
C VAL A 206 11.84 24.23 -34.24
N THR A 207 11.86 22.91 -34.06
CA THR A 207 10.71 22.20 -33.50
C THR A 207 10.64 22.51 -32.02
N SER A 208 9.56 23.19 -31.61
CA SER A 208 9.22 23.32 -30.20
C SER A 208 9.09 21.90 -29.64
N ARG A 209 9.99 21.51 -28.73
CA ARG A 209 9.85 20.29 -27.93
C ARG A 209 8.61 20.44 -27.05
N ARG A 210 7.42 20.15 -27.60
CA ARG A 210 6.28 19.74 -26.77
C ARG A 210 6.77 18.54 -25.97
N ALA A 211 6.49 18.53 -24.67
CA ALA A 211 6.83 17.42 -23.78
C ALA A 211 6.45 16.10 -24.48
N ALA A 212 7.46 15.35 -24.92
CA ALA A 212 7.22 14.08 -25.58
C ALA A 212 6.63 13.16 -24.51
N GLY A 213 5.34 12.85 -24.64
CA GLY A 213 4.73 11.78 -23.85
C GLY A 213 5.50 10.48 -24.04
N ALA A 214 5.28 9.51 -23.16
CA ALA A 214 5.95 8.22 -23.25
C ALA A 214 5.79 7.60 -24.65
N GLY A 215 6.88 7.06 -25.21
CA GLY A 215 6.88 6.38 -26.51
C GLY A 215 6.18 5.03 -26.49
N SER A 216 5.95 4.42 -27.66
CA SER A 216 5.29 3.10 -27.79
C SER A 216 5.91 2.01 -26.90
N GLU A 217 7.24 2.01 -26.77
CA GLU A 217 8.00 1.04 -25.98
C GLU A 217 7.63 1.04 -24.49
N PHE A 218 7.34 2.21 -23.93
CA PHE A 218 6.91 2.32 -22.53
C PHE A 218 5.61 1.53 -22.29
N TYR A 219 4.62 1.71 -23.16
CA TYR A 219 3.34 1.02 -23.06
C TYR A 219 3.49 -0.49 -23.29
N ARG A 220 4.36 -0.93 -24.21
CA ARG A 220 4.68 -2.36 -24.39
C ARG A 220 5.28 -2.97 -23.13
N ASN A 221 6.21 -2.28 -22.47
CA ASN A 221 6.80 -2.75 -21.22
C ASN A 221 5.74 -2.85 -20.11
N GLN A 222 4.79 -1.92 -20.05
CA GLN A 222 3.66 -2.03 -19.12
C GLN A 222 2.75 -3.21 -19.44
N ILE A 223 2.42 -3.45 -20.73
CA ILE A 223 1.61 -4.61 -21.14
C ILE A 223 2.25 -5.94 -20.71
N VAL A 224 3.56 -6.09 -20.92
CA VAL A 224 4.29 -7.30 -20.48
C VAL A 224 4.16 -7.49 -18.97
N ARG A 225 4.38 -6.43 -18.19
CA ARG A 225 4.23 -6.48 -16.73
C ARG A 225 2.82 -6.90 -16.31
N LEU A 226 1.79 -6.26 -16.87
CA LEU A 226 0.39 -6.54 -16.52
C LEU A 226 -0.03 -7.97 -16.91
N ARG A 227 0.46 -8.49 -18.04
CA ARG A 227 0.22 -9.88 -18.45
C ARG A 227 0.88 -10.88 -17.50
N THR A 228 2.09 -10.60 -17.03
CA THR A 228 2.77 -11.43 -16.02
C THR A 228 1.97 -11.44 -14.72
N GLU A 229 1.51 -10.26 -14.26
CA GLU A 229 0.67 -10.15 -13.06
C GLU A 229 -0.63 -10.94 -13.22
N LYS A 230 -1.32 -10.80 -14.36
CA LYS A 230 -2.53 -11.57 -14.67
C LYS A 230 -2.30 -13.09 -14.61
N ALA A 231 -1.21 -13.58 -15.22
CA ALA A 231 -0.88 -15.01 -15.20
C ALA A 231 -0.62 -15.53 -13.78
N GLN A 232 -0.07 -14.69 -12.89
CA GLN A 232 0.11 -15.05 -11.47
C GLN A 232 -1.24 -15.16 -10.74
N LEU A 233 -2.21 -14.31 -11.06
CA LEU A 233 -3.56 -14.40 -10.50
C LEU A 233 -4.29 -15.64 -11.00
N GLU A 234 -4.18 -15.96 -12.29
CA GLU A 234 -4.74 -17.17 -12.90
C GLU A 234 -4.25 -18.43 -12.18
N ALA A 235 -2.93 -18.56 -11.99
CA ALA A 235 -2.34 -19.68 -11.26
C ALA A 235 -2.85 -19.77 -9.80
N ARG A 236 -3.00 -18.64 -9.12
CA ARG A 236 -3.51 -18.62 -7.73
C ARG A 236 -4.97 -19.05 -7.63
N ILE A 237 -5.80 -18.74 -8.63
CA ILE A 237 -7.19 -19.21 -8.69
C ILE A 237 -7.24 -20.73 -8.91
N GLU A 238 -6.36 -21.25 -9.78
CA GLU A 238 -6.25 -22.69 -10.05
C GLU A 238 -5.76 -23.49 -8.83
N ASP A 239 -4.77 -22.95 -8.12
CA ASP A 239 -4.16 -23.55 -6.92
C ASP A 239 -4.97 -23.30 -5.63
N GLY A 240 -6.07 -22.54 -5.71
CA GLY A 240 -6.83 -22.07 -4.56
C GLY A 240 -7.25 -23.18 -3.60
N ALA A 241 -6.87 -23.03 -2.32
CA ALA A 241 -7.20 -24.00 -1.29
C ALA A 241 -8.72 -24.08 -1.03
N LYS A 242 -9.21 -25.26 -0.64
CA LYS A 242 -10.58 -25.39 -0.13
C LYS A 242 -10.71 -24.56 1.15
N VAL A 243 -11.61 -23.59 1.13
CA VAL A 243 -11.91 -22.78 2.31
C VAL A 243 -12.72 -23.62 3.31
N ASP A 244 -12.23 -23.71 4.55
CA ASP A 244 -12.96 -24.37 5.64
C ASP A 244 -14.26 -23.59 5.94
N PRO A 245 -15.45 -24.20 5.73
CA PRO A 245 -16.73 -23.53 5.97
C PRO A 245 -16.97 -23.20 7.44
N ASP A 246 -16.23 -23.80 8.36
CA ASP A 246 -16.35 -23.56 9.79
C ASP A 246 -15.26 -22.62 10.31
N ALA A 247 -14.28 -22.20 9.51
CA ALA A 247 -13.27 -21.24 9.95
C ALA A 247 -13.90 -19.84 10.15
N ASN A 248 -13.37 -19.09 11.14
CA ASN A 248 -13.58 -17.65 11.21
C ASN A 248 -13.12 -17.06 9.88
N TYR A 249 -13.84 -16.08 9.35
CA TYR A 249 -13.56 -15.55 8.03
C TYR A 249 -13.70 -14.04 8.00
N PHE A 250 -13.22 -13.41 6.94
CA PHE A 250 -13.53 -12.02 6.66
C PHE A 250 -14.21 -11.88 5.30
N ALA A 251 -14.97 -10.80 5.16
CA ALA A 251 -15.33 -10.24 3.87
C ALA A 251 -14.55 -8.94 3.67
N TYR A 252 -14.14 -8.67 2.44
CA TYR A 252 -13.43 -7.45 2.08
C TYR A 252 -14.17 -6.69 0.98
N ASP A 253 -14.28 -5.37 1.15
CA ASP A 253 -14.76 -4.46 0.13
C ASP A 253 -13.82 -3.26 0.00
N LEU A 254 -13.40 -2.95 -1.23
CA LEU A 254 -12.78 -1.67 -1.55
C LEU A 254 -13.87 -0.71 -2.03
N VAL A 255 -14.33 0.17 -1.14
CA VAL A 255 -15.46 1.06 -1.38
C VAL A 255 -14.98 2.43 -1.88
N PRO A 256 -15.43 2.91 -3.04
CA PRO A 256 -15.20 4.29 -3.44
C PRO A 256 -15.85 5.25 -2.44
N ALA A 257 -15.08 6.16 -1.86
CA ALA A 257 -15.56 7.16 -0.90
C ALA A 257 -16.45 8.25 -1.54
N GLY A 258 -16.55 8.27 -2.88
CA GLY A 258 -17.45 9.12 -3.66
C GLY A 258 -17.19 9.02 -5.17
N LYS A 259 -18.18 9.37 -6.01
CA LYS A 259 -17.96 9.57 -7.45
C LYS A 259 -17.10 10.84 -7.60
N THR A 260 -15.79 10.66 -7.82
CA THR A 260 -14.78 11.74 -7.96
C THR A 260 -14.65 12.68 -6.76
N ILE A 261 -13.80 12.31 -5.81
CA ILE A 261 -13.14 13.31 -4.95
C ILE A 261 -12.11 14.02 -5.84
N GLU A 262 -12.42 15.25 -6.25
CA GLU A 262 -11.47 16.10 -6.95
C GLU A 262 -10.32 16.46 -6.01
N ASP A 263 -9.09 16.49 -6.54
CA ASP A 263 -7.93 16.91 -5.77
C ASP A 263 -8.10 18.39 -5.38
N ASP A 264 -7.91 18.70 -4.10
CA ASP A 264 -7.89 20.10 -3.66
C ASP A 264 -6.72 20.84 -4.34
N PRO A 265 -6.99 21.91 -5.13
CA PRO A 265 -5.95 22.64 -5.85
C PRO A 265 -4.89 23.26 -4.92
N ALA A 266 -5.24 23.58 -3.67
CA ALA A 266 -4.30 24.10 -2.68
C ALA A 266 -3.35 23.02 -2.19
N ILE A 267 -3.83 21.78 -2.00
CA ILE A 267 -2.99 20.63 -1.69
C ILE A 267 -2.05 20.34 -2.87
N GLY A 268 -2.57 20.34 -4.10
CA GLY A 268 -1.77 20.18 -5.31
C GLY A 268 -0.62 21.19 -5.40
N LYS A 269 -0.93 22.48 -5.20
CA LYS A 269 0.08 23.55 -5.16
C LYS A 269 1.10 23.36 -4.03
N ALA A 270 0.67 22.92 -2.85
CA ALA A 270 1.59 22.67 -1.73
C ALA A 270 2.54 21.51 -2.02
N VAL A 271 2.05 20.42 -2.60
CA VAL A 271 2.86 19.27 -3.03
C VAL A 271 3.84 19.66 -4.13
N GLU A 272 3.40 20.44 -5.13
CA GLU A 272 4.29 20.96 -6.18
C GLU A 272 5.35 21.89 -5.62
N ALA A 273 4.99 22.80 -4.72
CA ALA A 273 5.93 23.68 -4.04
C ALA A 273 6.96 22.88 -3.22
N PHE A 274 6.53 21.83 -2.53
CA PHE A 274 7.42 20.91 -1.81
C PHE A 274 8.36 20.19 -2.77
N ARG A 275 7.85 19.58 -3.86
CA ARG A 275 8.66 18.89 -4.88
C ARG A 275 9.65 19.82 -5.57
N LYS A 276 9.27 21.09 -5.80
CA LYS A 276 10.17 22.11 -6.35
C LYS A 276 11.28 22.48 -5.37
N LYS A 277 10.97 22.54 -4.08
CA LYS A 277 11.93 22.81 -3.01
C LYS A 277 12.85 21.61 -2.73
N TYR A 278 12.35 20.39 -2.94
CA TYR A 278 13.02 19.13 -2.69
C TYR A 278 12.86 18.17 -3.89
N PRO A 279 13.57 18.40 -5.00
CA PRO A 279 13.47 17.56 -6.18
C PRO A 279 14.01 16.15 -5.91
N LYS A 280 13.32 15.11 -6.42
CA LYS A 280 13.85 13.73 -6.39
C LYS A 280 15.15 13.66 -7.19
N ALA A 281 16.14 12.92 -6.69
CA ALA A 281 17.34 12.59 -7.45
C ALA A 281 16.98 11.65 -8.62
N PRO A 282 17.61 11.79 -9.80
CA PRO A 282 17.34 10.90 -10.93
C PRO A 282 17.77 9.47 -10.59
N GLY A 283 16.86 8.51 -10.75
CA GLY A 283 17.10 7.08 -10.48
C GLY A 283 16.08 6.40 -9.53
N HIS A 284 15.04 7.11 -9.09
CA HIS A 284 13.93 6.59 -8.29
C HIS A 284 12.59 6.80 -8.97
#